data_AF-A0A1H3SFL5-F1
#
_entry.id   AF-A0A1H3SFL5-F1
#
_cell.length_a   1.000
_cell.length_b   1.000
_cell.length_c   1.000
_cell.angle_alpha   90.00
_cell.angle_beta   90.00
_cell.angle_gamma   90.00
#
_symmetry.space_group_name_H-M   'P 1'
#
loop_
_entity.id
_entity.type
_entity.pdbx_description
1 polymer ?
#
loop_
_entity_poly.entity_id
_entity_poly.type
_entity_poly.pdbx_seq_one_letter_code
_entity_poly.pdbx_strand_id
1 'polypeptide(L)'
;MDMYISDAARVRDISSLLLDRNGRLRVVPAQVLEGTTAQERLVFGVRHGLYSFPTEELCDFLGARIRGKTAMEIGAGHGALAKALSIPATDNRQQEEAAIREHYQQMGQATVPYGEHVVKLDAAAAVQRYRPNVVIACWVTHRFDPGQPGAGGNLFGVDEAQLIAACDEYIFIGNERVHAHKPIWAIPHEKIMPSWIYSRAVNGSPDFIAIWRRTSPPKIA
;
A
#
# COMPACT_ATOMS: atom_id res chain seq x y z
N MET A 1 11.23 -1.80 -21.46
CA MET A 1 9.99 -1.76 -20.64
C MET A 1 8.94 -1.04 -21.47
N ASP A 2 8.69 -1.52 -22.69
CA ASP A 2 8.13 -0.69 -23.77
C ASP A 2 6.76 -1.18 -24.25
N MET A 3 6.19 -2.17 -23.56
CA MET A 3 5.03 -2.92 -24.05
C MET A 3 3.68 -2.46 -23.48
N TYR A 4 3.65 -1.56 -22.50
CA TYR A 4 2.41 -1.21 -21.78
C TYR A 4 1.78 0.13 -22.16
N ILE A 5 2.52 1.04 -22.82
CA ILE A 5 2.03 2.39 -23.13
C ILE A 5 1.40 2.47 -24.54
N SER A 6 1.76 1.57 -25.46
CA SER A 6 1.30 1.63 -26.86
C SER A 6 -0.22 1.46 -27.04
N ASP A 7 -0.92 0.92 -26.04
CA ASP A 7 -2.39 0.73 -26.08
C ASP A 7 -3.16 1.66 -25.13
N ALA A 8 -2.48 2.58 -24.43
CA ALA A 8 -3.10 3.44 -23.42
C ALA A 8 -4.17 4.41 -23.99
N ALA A 9 -4.17 4.63 -25.31
CA ALA A 9 -5.19 5.40 -26.01
C ALA A 9 -6.49 4.61 -26.25
N ARG A 10 -6.45 3.27 -26.18
CA ARG A 10 -7.63 2.40 -26.35
C ARG A 10 -8.20 1.91 -25.01
N VAL A 11 -7.51 2.16 -23.92
CA VAL A 11 -7.95 1.83 -22.57
C VAL A 11 -8.95 2.89 -22.09
N ARG A 12 -10.14 2.45 -21.67
CA ARG A 12 -11.17 3.33 -21.10
C ARG A 12 -10.59 4.12 -19.93
N ASP A 13 -10.86 5.43 -19.92
CA ASP A 13 -10.55 6.26 -18.76
C ASP A 13 -11.56 5.99 -17.64
N ILE A 14 -11.06 5.46 -16.51
CA ILE A 14 -11.85 5.17 -15.31
C ILE A 14 -11.76 6.28 -14.26
N SER A 15 -11.18 7.44 -14.59
CA SER A 15 -10.99 8.53 -13.64
C SER A 15 -12.30 9.05 -13.05
N SER A 16 -13.39 9.09 -13.83
CA SER A 16 -14.72 9.50 -13.35
C SER A 16 -15.34 8.53 -12.34
N LEU A 17 -14.88 7.26 -12.32
CA LEU A 17 -15.31 6.25 -11.35
C LEU A 17 -14.55 6.40 -10.03
N LEU A 18 -13.25 6.74 -10.09
CA LEU A 18 -12.33 6.61 -8.96
C LEU A 18 -11.90 7.95 -8.33
N LEU A 19 -12.09 9.07 -9.02
CA LEU A 19 -11.75 10.39 -8.50
C LEU A 19 -13.00 11.18 -8.08
N ASP A 20 -12.86 12.00 -7.04
CA ASP A 20 -13.85 12.99 -6.68
C ASP A 20 -13.75 14.23 -7.57
N ARG A 21 -14.66 15.20 -7.37
CA ARG A 21 -14.68 16.47 -8.10
C ARG A 21 -13.40 17.31 -7.96
N ASN A 22 -12.55 16.99 -6.99
CA ASN A 22 -11.26 17.65 -6.73
C ASN A 22 -10.08 16.80 -7.23
N GLY A 23 -10.34 15.72 -7.98
CA GLY A 23 -9.30 14.82 -8.47
C GLY A 23 -8.70 13.89 -7.41
N ARG A 24 -9.33 13.72 -6.25
CA ARG A 24 -8.82 12.88 -5.14
C ARG A 24 -9.37 11.47 -5.25
N LEU A 25 -8.53 10.48 -4.96
CA LEU A 25 -8.95 9.07 -4.94
C LEU A 25 -10.07 8.85 -3.93
N ARG A 26 -11.15 8.22 -4.40
CA ARG A 26 -12.31 7.84 -3.59
C ARG A 26 -12.21 6.40 -3.12
N VAL A 27 -12.87 6.12 -2.00
CA VAL A 27 -13.30 4.77 -1.67
C VAL A 27 -14.57 4.48 -2.47
N VAL A 28 -14.61 3.31 -3.11
CA VAL A 28 -15.76 2.85 -3.92
C VAL A 28 -16.10 1.40 -3.53
N PRO A 29 -17.34 0.93 -3.74
CA PRO A 29 -17.65 -0.49 -3.60
C PRO A 29 -16.74 -1.34 -4.51
N ALA A 30 -16.32 -2.52 -4.06
CA ALA A 30 -15.50 -3.43 -4.86
C ALA A 30 -16.14 -3.75 -6.22
N GLN A 31 -17.47 -3.79 -6.30
CA GLN A 31 -18.23 -3.99 -7.53
C GLN A 31 -17.87 -2.96 -8.62
N VAL A 32 -17.55 -1.71 -8.26
CA VAL A 32 -17.11 -0.69 -9.22
C VAL A 32 -15.80 -1.11 -9.90
N LEU A 33 -14.86 -1.65 -9.13
CA LEU A 33 -13.56 -2.11 -9.62
C LEU A 33 -13.66 -3.49 -10.31
N GLU A 34 -14.58 -4.35 -9.90
CA GLU A 34 -14.91 -5.59 -10.59
C GLU A 34 -15.35 -5.31 -12.04
N GLY A 35 -16.10 -4.22 -12.25
CA GLY A 35 -16.48 -3.71 -13.57
C GLY A 35 -15.35 -3.05 -14.39
N THR A 36 -14.10 -3.19 -13.95
CA THR A 36 -12.91 -2.69 -14.68
C THR A 36 -11.94 -3.81 -15.05
N THR A 37 -11.14 -3.57 -16.09
CA THR A 37 -10.05 -4.49 -16.46
C THR A 37 -8.77 -4.17 -15.69
N ALA A 38 -7.88 -5.16 -15.59
CA ALA A 38 -6.56 -4.95 -14.99
C ALA A 38 -5.75 -3.88 -15.76
N GLN A 39 -5.93 -3.80 -17.08
CA GLN A 39 -5.26 -2.79 -17.92
C GLN A 39 -5.79 -1.37 -17.64
N GLU A 40 -7.11 -1.20 -17.47
CA GLU A 40 -7.71 0.08 -17.04
C GLU A 40 -7.14 0.55 -15.70
N ARG A 41 -7.10 -0.37 -14.73
CA ARG A 41 -6.51 -0.12 -13.42
C ARG A 41 -5.02 0.21 -13.47
N LEU A 42 -4.25 -0.45 -14.33
CA LEU A 42 -2.84 -0.14 -14.56
C LEU A 42 -2.66 1.28 -15.09
N VAL A 43 -3.34 1.61 -16.19
CA VAL A 43 -3.20 2.91 -16.84
C VAL A 43 -3.62 4.03 -15.88
N PHE A 44 -4.74 3.85 -15.16
CA PHE A 44 -5.17 4.77 -14.13
C PHE A 44 -4.12 4.91 -13.01
N GLY A 45 -3.64 3.79 -12.45
CA GLY A 45 -2.65 3.80 -11.38
C GLY A 45 -1.32 4.45 -11.77
N VAL A 46 -0.85 4.24 -13.00
CA VAL A 46 0.37 4.88 -13.52
C VAL A 46 0.18 6.38 -13.72
N ARG A 47 -0.95 6.81 -14.28
CA ARG A 47 -1.26 8.23 -14.51
C ARG A 47 -1.42 9.03 -13.22
N HIS A 48 -1.91 8.40 -12.16
CA HIS A 48 -2.23 9.06 -10.89
C HIS A 48 -1.29 8.71 -9.74
N GLY A 49 -0.22 7.94 -9.99
CA GLY A 49 0.75 7.57 -8.96
C GLY A 49 0.17 6.67 -7.87
N LEU A 50 -0.79 5.82 -8.22
CA LEU A 50 -1.51 4.93 -7.30
C LEU A 50 -1.12 3.48 -7.51
N TYR A 51 -1.09 2.70 -6.43
CA TYR A 51 -0.71 1.28 -6.46
C TYR A 51 -1.84 0.35 -6.01
N SER A 52 -2.65 0.79 -5.04
CA SER A 52 -3.84 0.12 -4.53
C SER A 52 -5.05 1.04 -4.60
N PHE A 53 -6.24 0.44 -4.73
CA PHE A 53 -7.51 1.17 -4.81
C PHE A 53 -8.38 0.78 -3.61
N PRO A 54 -8.68 1.72 -2.69
CA PRO A 54 -9.42 1.40 -1.48
C PRO A 54 -10.89 1.10 -1.80
N THR A 55 -11.38 0.00 -1.25
CA THR A 55 -12.79 -0.41 -1.37
C THR A 55 -13.55 -0.21 -0.06
N GLU A 56 -14.87 -0.11 -0.14
CA GLU A 56 -15.73 -0.04 1.07
C GLU A 56 -15.56 -1.29 1.92
N GLU A 57 -15.47 -2.47 1.29
CA GLU A 57 -15.27 -3.76 1.95
C GLU A 57 -13.92 -3.85 2.64
N LEU A 58 -12.86 -3.29 2.04
CA LEU A 58 -11.57 -3.16 2.69
C LEU A 58 -11.65 -2.22 3.91
N CYS A 59 -12.37 -1.10 3.79
CA CYS A 59 -12.58 -0.18 4.91
C CYS A 59 -13.37 -0.83 6.04
N ASP A 60 -14.40 -1.61 5.73
CA ASP A 60 -15.20 -2.34 6.71
C ASP A 60 -14.38 -3.41 7.43
N PHE A 61 -13.60 -4.20 6.67
CA PHE A 61 -12.70 -5.21 7.21
C PHE A 61 -11.68 -4.59 8.18
N LEU A 62 -10.97 -3.54 7.74
CA LEU A 62 -9.98 -2.88 8.56
C LEU A 62 -10.62 -2.14 9.74
N GLY A 63 -11.74 -1.45 9.51
CA GLY A 63 -12.49 -0.72 10.53
C GLY A 63 -12.98 -1.63 11.66
N ALA A 64 -13.46 -2.83 11.34
CA ALA A 64 -13.80 -3.85 12.34
C ALA A 64 -12.54 -4.31 13.11
N ARG A 65 -11.41 -4.46 12.42
CA ARG A 65 -10.15 -4.98 12.99
C ARG A 65 -9.46 -4.00 13.95
N ILE A 66 -9.54 -2.71 13.66
CA ILE A 66 -8.93 -1.62 14.44
C ILE A 66 -9.88 -1.04 15.50
N ARG A 67 -11.13 -1.50 15.57
CA ARG A 67 -12.11 -0.99 16.53
C ARG A 67 -11.59 -1.09 17.98
N GLY A 68 -11.58 0.03 18.69
CA GLY A 68 -11.09 0.12 20.07
C GLY A 68 -9.57 0.06 20.21
N LYS A 69 -8.82 0.14 19.10
CA LYS A 69 -7.36 0.14 19.07
C LYS A 69 -6.85 1.44 18.47
N THR A 70 -5.64 1.84 18.86
CA THR A 70 -4.90 2.86 18.10
C THR A 70 -4.35 2.22 16.83
N ALA A 71 -4.52 2.88 15.68
CA ALA A 71 -4.06 2.38 14.40
C ALA A 71 -3.46 3.48 13.56
N MET A 72 -2.61 3.14 12.59
CA MET A 72 -2.10 4.08 11.61
C MET A 72 -1.74 3.41 10.28
N GLU A 73 -1.70 4.21 9.21
CA GLU A 73 -1.15 3.80 7.92
C GLU A 73 0.28 4.33 7.73
N ILE A 74 1.19 3.43 7.34
CA ILE A 74 2.57 3.77 6.93
C ILE A 74 2.74 3.53 5.43
N GLY A 75 3.59 4.34 4.78
CA GLY A 75 3.71 4.32 3.32
C GLY A 75 2.38 4.63 2.64
N ALA A 76 1.61 5.56 3.22
CA ALA A 76 0.21 5.79 2.88
C ALA A 76 0.00 6.35 1.46
N GLY A 77 1.06 6.84 0.81
CA GLY A 77 0.97 7.49 -0.49
C GLY A 77 -0.08 8.63 -0.50
N HIS A 78 -1.14 8.50 -1.30
CA HIS A 78 -2.24 9.47 -1.31
C HIS A 78 -2.99 9.55 0.05
N GLY A 79 -2.96 8.49 0.86
CA GLY A 79 -3.61 8.43 2.17
C GLY A 79 -5.14 8.36 2.13
N ALA A 80 -5.72 7.94 1.00
CA ALA A 80 -7.18 7.80 0.86
C ALA A 80 -7.75 6.77 1.85
N LEU A 81 -7.03 5.65 2.06
CA LEU A 81 -7.44 4.60 2.99
C LEU A 81 -7.41 5.09 4.44
N ALA A 82 -6.30 5.66 4.90
CA ALA A 82 -6.23 6.25 6.25
C ALA A 82 -7.30 7.32 6.50
N LYS A 83 -7.59 8.17 5.51
CA LYS A 83 -8.64 9.18 5.61
C LYS A 83 -10.02 8.54 5.79
N ALA A 84 -10.34 7.49 5.03
CA ALA A 84 -11.60 6.77 5.16
C ALA A 84 -11.74 6.08 6.52
N LEU A 85 -10.65 5.53 7.04
CA LEU A 85 -10.60 4.89 8.35
C LEU A 85 -10.48 5.88 9.52
N SER A 86 -10.31 7.17 9.24
CA SER A 86 -10.06 8.22 10.25
C SER A 86 -8.86 7.91 11.17
N ILE A 87 -7.76 7.42 10.57
CA ILE A 87 -6.51 7.11 11.27
C ILE A 87 -5.35 8.00 10.79
N PRO A 88 -4.30 8.21 11.61
CA PRO A 88 -3.06 8.87 11.18
C PRO A 88 -2.44 8.19 9.96
N ALA A 89 -1.86 9.00 9.07
CA ALA A 89 -1.19 8.57 7.85
C ALA A 89 0.22 9.15 7.77
N THR A 90 1.20 8.30 7.45
CA THR A 90 2.60 8.72 7.26
C THR A 90 3.20 8.12 6.00
N ASP A 91 4.10 8.85 5.38
CA ASP A 91 4.91 8.39 4.25
C ASP A 91 6.26 9.12 4.30
N ASN A 92 7.34 8.49 3.83
CA ASN A 92 8.64 9.18 3.76
C ASN A 92 8.67 10.29 2.69
N ARG A 93 7.67 10.31 1.80
CA ARG A 93 7.50 11.24 0.68
C ARG A 93 8.75 11.34 -0.20
N GLN A 94 9.47 10.24 -0.37
CA GLN A 94 10.71 10.21 -1.17
C GLN A 94 10.50 10.66 -2.62
N GLN A 95 9.28 10.49 -3.18
CA GLN A 95 8.99 10.90 -4.56
C GLN A 95 8.88 12.42 -4.75
N GLU A 96 8.98 13.20 -3.69
CA GLU A 96 9.11 14.67 -3.77
C GLU A 96 10.54 15.13 -4.05
N GLU A 97 11.52 14.27 -3.76
CA GLU A 97 12.93 14.56 -3.99
C GLU A 97 13.19 14.66 -5.50
N ALA A 98 13.90 15.72 -5.92
CA ALA A 98 14.01 16.08 -7.33
C ALA A 98 14.50 14.93 -8.23
N ALA A 99 15.55 14.23 -7.79
CA ALA A 99 16.12 13.10 -8.52
C ALA A 99 15.14 11.92 -8.67
N ILE A 100 14.34 11.64 -7.64
CA ILE A 100 13.34 10.57 -7.69
C ILE A 100 12.18 10.98 -8.61
N ARG A 101 11.74 12.23 -8.52
CA ARG A 101 10.69 12.76 -9.41
C ARG A 101 11.11 12.71 -10.88
N GLU A 102 12.34 13.14 -11.20
CA GLU A 102 12.88 13.07 -12.57
C GLU A 102 12.94 11.63 -13.08
N HIS A 103 13.37 10.69 -12.24
CA HIS A 103 13.38 9.28 -12.59
C HIS A 103 11.97 8.75 -12.93
N TYR A 104 10.95 9.10 -12.15
CA TYR A 104 9.57 8.71 -12.42
C TYR A 104 9.03 9.34 -13.73
N GLN A 105 9.37 10.61 -13.98
CA GLN A 105 9.01 11.29 -15.24
C GLN A 105 9.63 10.60 -16.47
N GLN A 106 10.89 10.19 -16.38
CA GLN A 106 11.57 9.44 -17.45
C GLN A 106 10.90 8.08 -17.73
N MET A 107 10.31 7.45 -16.70
CA MET A 107 9.54 6.22 -16.85
C MET A 107 8.10 6.46 -17.33
N GLY A 108 7.68 7.71 -17.53
CA GLY A 108 6.30 8.05 -17.89
C GLY A 108 5.28 7.75 -16.77
N GLN A 109 5.74 7.70 -15.52
CA GLN A 109 4.89 7.45 -14.35
C GLN A 109 4.73 8.73 -13.53
N ALA A 110 3.51 9.04 -13.09
CA ALA A 110 3.30 10.11 -12.13
C ALA A 110 3.89 9.75 -10.76
N THR A 111 4.48 10.74 -10.10
CA THR A 111 4.81 10.63 -8.68
C THR A 111 3.55 10.60 -7.84
N VAL A 112 3.63 10.04 -6.64
CA VAL A 112 2.50 9.96 -5.73
C VAL A 112 1.97 11.37 -5.37
N PRO A 113 0.67 11.65 -5.59
CA PRO A 113 0.03 12.88 -5.14
C PRO A 113 -0.34 12.74 -3.65
N TYR A 114 0.63 12.99 -2.76
CA TYR A 114 0.44 12.90 -1.31
C TYR A 114 -0.68 13.82 -0.81
N GLY A 115 -1.59 13.28 0.01
CA GLY A 115 -2.63 14.07 0.66
C GLY A 115 -2.04 15.02 1.72
N GLU A 116 -2.68 16.17 1.95
CA GLU A 116 -2.25 17.16 2.96
C GLU A 116 -2.19 16.59 4.38
N HIS A 117 -3.01 15.57 4.67
CA HIS A 117 -3.05 14.86 5.95
C HIS A 117 -1.97 13.80 6.10
N VAL A 118 -1.19 13.51 5.05
CA VAL A 118 -0.10 12.53 5.07
C VAL A 118 1.18 13.21 5.55
N VAL A 119 1.59 12.88 6.78
CA VAL A 119 2.76 13.48 7.41
C VAL A 119 4.03 12.89 6.80
N LYS A 120 4.98 13.76 6.41
CA LYS A 120 6.32 13.35 5.97
C LYS A 120 7.09 12.78 7.16
N LEU A 121 7.09 11.46 7.30
CA LEU A 121 7.73 10.74 8.39
C LEU A 121 8.00 9.30 7.96
N ASP A 122 9.22 8.80 8.20
CA ASP A 122 9.53 7.40 7.92
C ASP A 122 8.75 6.47 8.86
N ALA A 123 8.53 5.24 8.40
CA ALA A 123 7.66 4.30 9.10
C ALA A 123 8.16 3.92 10.50
N ALA A 124 9.48 3.85 10.73
CA ALA A 124 10.03 3.49 12.03
C ALA A 124 9.85 4.64 13.04
N ALA A 125 10.16 5.88 12.64
CA ALA A 125 9.93 7.06 13.46
C ALA A 125 8.42 7.27 13.72
N ALA A 126 7.57 6.97 12.74
CA ALA A 126 6.13 7.02 12.87
C ALA A 126 5.62 6.04 13.94
N VAL A 127 6.01 4.76 13.86
CA VAL A 127 5.62 3.77 14.87
C VAL A 127 6.19 4.12 16.25
N GLN A 128 7.41 4.63 16.34
CA GLN A 128 7.99 5.09 17.61
C GLN A 128 7.21 6.26 18.23
N ARG A 129 6.78 7.22 17.40
CA ARG A 129 6.05 8.42 17.83
C ARG A 129 4.60 8.12 18.24
N TYR A 130 3.87 7.39 17.41
CA TYR A 130 2.44 7.17 17.59
C TYR A 130 2.13 5.93 18.45
N ARG A 131 3.07 4.99 18.57
CA ARG A 131 2.91 3.72 19.30
C ARG A 131 1.57 3.02 19.03
N PRO A 132 1.20 2.80 17.76
CA PRO A 132 -0.08 2.21 17.41
C PRO A 132 -0.16 0.74 17.85
N ASN A 133 -1.35 0.28 18.21
CA ASN A 133 -1.61 -1.15 18.35
C ASN A 133 -1.58 -1.84 16.98
N VAL A 134 -2.10 -1.17 15.94
CA VAL A 134 -2.19 -1.73 14.58
C VAL A 134 -1.48 -0.84 13.56
N VAL A 135 -0.59 -1.42 12.76
CA VAL A 135 0.05 -0.75 11.62
C VAL A 135 -0.51 -1.35 10.33
N ILE A 136 -1.02 -0.49 9.44
CA ILE A 136 -1.50 -0.87 8.11
C ILE A 136 -0.48 -0.38 7.08
N ALA A 137 -0.11 -1.25 6.14
CA ALA A 137 0.86 -0.96 5.10
C ALA A 137 0.36 -1.48 3.75
N CYS A 138 0.07 -0.56 2.83
CA CYS A 138 -0.43 -0.89 1.50
C CYS A 138 0.70 -0.75 0.48
N TRP A 139 1.07 -1.85 -0.20
CA TRP A 139 2.03 -1.83 -1.31
C TRP A 139 3.42 -1.27 -0.98
N VAL A 140 3.80 -1.24 0.30
CA VAL A 140 5.10 -0.72 0.72
C VAL A 140 6.23 -1.63 0.27
N THR A 141 7.34 -1.02 -0.13
CA THR A 141 8.57 -1.75 -0.49
C THR A 141 9.43 -1.96 0.75
N HIS A 142 9.96 -3.16 0.93
CA HIS A 142 10.86 -3.46 2.05
C HIS A 142 12.23 -2.80 1.85
N ARG A 143 12.95 -2.59 2.95
CA ARG A 143 14.32 -2.06 2.93
C ARG A 143 15.24 -3.06 2.23
N PHE A 144 16.06 -2.56 1.29
CA PHE A 144 17.09 -3.36 0.65
C PHE A 144 18.10 -3.87 1.67
N ASP A 145 18.48 -5.15 1.57
CA ASP A 145 19.50 -5.79 2.41
C ASP A 145 20.67 -6.25 1.53
N PRO A 146 21.89 -5.68 1.66
CA PRO A 146 23.05 -6.12 0.90
C PRO A 146 23.47 -7.57 1.20
N GLY A 147 23.06 -8.15 2.33
CA GLY A 147 23.25 -9.55 2.65
C GLY A 147 22.29 -10.49 1.92
N GLN A 148 21.19 -9.97 1.35
CA GLN A 148 20.17 -10.73 0.63
C GLN A 148 19.74 -10.01 -0.67
N PRO A 149 20.67 -9.73 -1.61
CA PRO A 149 20.38 -8.90 -2.77
C PRO A 149 19.29 -9.49 -3.69
N GLY A 150 19.11 -10.82 -3.69
CA GLY A 150 18.06 -11.50 -4.43
C GLY A 150 16.64 -11.23 -3.94
N ALA A 151 16.46 -10.71 -2.72
CA ALA A 151 15.16 -10.29 -2.20
C ALA A 151 14.68 -8.96 -2.83
N GLY A 152 15.61 -8.17 -3.38
CA GLY A 152 15.35 -6.84 -3.89
C GLY A 152 15.15 -5.82 -2.77
N GLY A 153 14.21 -4.89 -2.96
CA GLY A 153 13.90 -3.83 -2.00
C GLY A 153 14.35 -2.45 -2.44
N ASN A 154 14.24 -1.48 -1.53
CA ASN A 154 14.60 -0.08 -1.76
C ASN A 154 15.46 0.45 -0.60
N LEU A 155 16.42 1.32 -0.87
CA LEU A 155 17.29 1.90 0.17
C LEU A 155 16.51 2.67 1.24
N PHE A 156 15.41 3.31 0.85
CA PHE A 156 14.46 4.02 1.73
C PHE A 156 13.22 3.18 2.04
N GLY A 157 13.28 1.87 1.76
CA GLY A 157 12.20 0.94 2.05
C GLY A 157 12.00 0.71 3.55
N VAL A 158 10.91 0.04 3.89
CA VAL A 158 10.48 -0.19 5.26
C VAL A 158 11.17 -1.41 5.86
N ASP A 159 11.68 -1.28 7.09
CA ASP A 159 12.07 -2.43 7.91
C ASP A 159 10.83 -3.06 8.53
N GLU A 160 10.13 -3.88 7.74
CA GLU A 160 8.83 -4.43 8.14
C GLU A 160 8.96 -5.38 9.33
N ALA A 161 10.10 -6.09 9.48
CA ALA A 161 10.34 -6.95 10.63
C ALA A 161 10.43 -6.14 11.94
N GLN A 162 11.09 -4.98 11.91
CA GLN A 162 11.11 -4.06 13.04
C GLN A 162 9.69 -3.58 13.40
N LEU A 163 8.86 -3.26 12.42
CA LEU A 163 7.49 -2.79 12.68
C LEU A 163 6.61 -3.90 13.27
N ILE A 164 6.71 -5.13 12.76
CA ILE A 164 5.99 -6.30 13.28
C ILE A 164 6.31 -6.51 14.77
N ALA A 165 7.56 -6.30 15.19
CA ALA A 165 7.96 -6.42 16.60
C ALA A 165 7.46 -5.27 17.49
N ALA A 166 7.16 -4.11 16.90
CA ALA A 166 6.86 -2.86 17.61
C ALA A 166 5.36 -2.57 17.78
N CYS A 167 4.47 -3.34 17.14
CA CYS A 167 3.02 -3.21 17.27
C CYS A 167 2.38 -4.55 17.63
N ASP A 168 1.11 -4.54 18.04
CA ASP A 168 0.38 -5.77 18.34
C ASP A 168 -0.02 -6.51 17.05
N GLU A 169 -0.25 -5.75 15.97
CA GLU A 169 -0.67 -6.28 14.68
C GLU A 169 -0.13 -5.44 13.51
N TYR A 170 0.55 -6.08 12.58
CA TYR A 170 0.98 -5.50 11.31
C TYR A 170 0.16 -6.12 10.18
N ILE A 171 -0.51 -5.27 9.39
CA ILE A 171 -1.37 -5.66 8.29
C ILE A 171 -0.75 -5.16 6.99
N PHE A 172 -0.34 -6.09 6.14
CA PHE A 172 0.18 -5.80 4.81
C PHE A 172 -0.87 -6.10 3.73
N ILE A 173 -1.12 -5.15 2.85
CA ILE A 173 -2.00 -5.31 1.69
C ILE A 173 -1.17 -5.18 0.43
N GLY A 174 -1.19 -6.20 -0.43
CA GLY A 174 -0.38 -6.19 -1.64
C GLY A 174 -0.77 -7.25 -2.65
N ASN A 175 0.06 -7.38 -3.68
CA ASN A 175 -0.11 -8.37 -4.75
C ASN A 175 0.93 -9.51 -4.63
N GLU A 176 0.52 -10.76 -4.84
CA GLU A 176 1.36 -11.94 -4.60
C GLU A 176 2.67 -11.92 -5.38
N ARG A 177 2.63 -11.69 -6.70
CA ARG A 177 3.86 -11.71 -7.50
C ARG A 177 4.72 -10.48 -7.26
N VAL A 178 4.13 -9.30 -7.06
CA VAL A 178 4.89 -8.06 -6.80
C VAL A 178 5.69 -8.16 -5.51
N HIS A 179 5.10 -8.77 -4.48
CA HIS A 179 5.70 -8.83 -3.15
C HIS A 179 6.27 -10.21 -2.79
N ALA A 180 6.46 -11.10 -3.77
CA ALA A 180 6.86 -12.49 -3.57
C ALA A 180 8.16 -12.66 -2.76
N HIS A 181 9.07 -11.68 -2.85
CA HIS A 181 10.41 -11.78 -2.29
C HIS A 181 10.61 -11.03 -0.96
N LYS A 182 9.54 -10.58 -0.31
CA LYS A 182 9.67 -9.89 0.99
C LYS A 182 10.27 -10.82 2.06
N PRO A 183 11.27 -10.35 2.84
CA PRO A 183 11.84 -11.13 3.95
C PRO A 183 10.84 -11.52 5.04
N ILE A 184 9.81 -10.70 5.28
CA ILE A 184 8.81 -10.93 6.35
C ILE A 184 7.95 -12.18 6.15
N TRP A 185 7.99 -12.82 4.97
CA TRP A 185 7.30 -14.09 4.73
C TRP A 185 7.83 -15.23 5.61
N ALA A 186 9.06 -15.12 6.10
CA ALA A 186 9.62 -16.07 7.07
C ALA A 186 9.00 -15.95 8.48
N ILE A 187 8.30 -14.85 8.78
CA ILE A 187 7.65 -14.64 10.07
C ILE A 187 6.22 -15.23 10.00
N PRO A 188 5.76 -15.99 11.00
CA PRO A 188 4.41 -16.56 11.01
C PRO A 188 3.32 -15.50 10.82
N HIS A 189 2.41 -15.76 9.87
CA HIS A 189 1.34 -14.84 9.50
C HIS A 189 0.10 -15.58 9.04
N GLU A 190 -1.01 -14.87 9.08
CA GLU A 190 -2.24 -15.23 8.37
C GLU A 190 -2.23 -14.54 7.01
N LYS A 191 -2.72 -15.22 5.96
CA LYS A 191 -2.89 -14.63 4.64
C LYS A 191 -4.26 -14.97 4.09
N ILE A 192 -4.99 -13.95 3.64
CA ILE A 192 -6.29 -14.09 2.98
C ILE A 192 -6.25 -13.40 1.62
N MET A 193 -7.08 -13.86 0.68
CA MET A 193 -7.17 -13.33 -0.69
C MET A 193 -8.62 -12.95 -1.01
N PRO A 194 -9.11 -11.84 -0.46
CA PRO A 194 -10.49 -11.44 -0.68
C PRO A 194 -10.68 -10.94 -2.11
N SER A 195 -11.83 -11.23 -2.72
CA SER A 195 -12.19 -10.76 -4.07
C SER A 195 -12.44 -9.25 -4.16
N TRP A 196 -12.49 -8.56 -3.02
CA TRP A 196 -12.78 -7.14 -2.91
C TRP A 196 -11.54 -6.26 -2.78
N ILE A 197 -10.33 -6.80 -3.00
CA ILE A 197 -9.08 -6.03 -3.04
C ILE A 197 -8.59 -5.89 -4.47
N TYR A 198 -8.20 -4.66 -4.80
CA TYR A 198 -7.74 -4.32 -6.14
C TYR A 198 -6.49 -3.44 -6.10
N SER A 199 -5.65 -3.67 -7.09
CA SER A 199 -4.43 -2.93 -7.34
C SER A 199 -4.22 -2.67 -8.82
N ARG A 200 -3.13 -1.97 -9.13
CA ARG A 200 -2.69 -1.74 -10.51
C ARG A 200 -1.96 -2.93 -11.14
N ALA A 201 -1.83 -4.06 -10.45
CA ALA A 201 -1.10 -5.22 -10.96
C ALA A 201 -1.80 -5.86 -12.17
N VAL A 202 -1.02 -6.18 -13.21
CA VAL A 202 -1.49 -6.86 -14.45
C VAL A 202 -0.87 -8.24 -14.64
N ASN A 203 -0.27 -8.79 -13.58
CA ASN A 203 0.51 -10.02 -13.64
C ASN A 203 -0.33 -11.30 -13.46
N GLY A 204 -1.65 -11.17 -13.28
CA GLY A 204 -2.58 -12.28 -13.09
C GLY A 204 -2.54 -12.95 -11.72
N SER A 205 -1.71 -12.46 -10.79
CA SER A 205 -1.68 -12.97 -9.41
C SER A 205 -2.64 -12.17 -8.51
N PRO A 206 -3.23 -12.80 -7.49
CA PRO A 206 -4.23 -12.16 -6.65
C PRO A 206 -3.62 -11.08 -5.76
N ASP A 207 -4.46 -10.09 -5.43
CA ASP A 207 -4.23 -9.19 -4.31
C ASP A 207 -4.62 -9.90 -3.00
N PHE A 208 -3.95 -9.56 -1.90
CA PHE A 208 -4.06 -10.26 -0.63
C PHE A 208 -3.92 -9.31 0.56
N ILE A 209 -4.36 -9.79 1.72
CA ILE A 209 -4.02 -9.24 3.04
C ILE A 209 -3.19 -10.28 3.78
N ALA A 210 -2.04 -9.87 4.31
CA ALA A 210 -1.26 -10.66 5.25
C ALA A 210 -1.21 -9.97 6.62
N ILE A 211 -1.33 -10.74 7.69
CA ILE A 211 -1.48 -10.25 9.05
C ILE A 211 -0.48 -10.96 9.95
N TRP A 212 0.39 -10.18 10.57
CA TRP A 212 1.29 -10.64 11.62
C TRP A 212 0.75 -10.13 12.94
N ARG A 213 0.64 -11.05 13.90
CA ARG A 213 0.27 -10.71 15.27
C ARG A 213 1.48 -10.95 16.14
N ARG A 214 1.81 -9.99 17.01
CA ARG A 214 2.85 -10.22 17.99
C ARG A 214 2.44 -11.37 18.88
N THR A 215 3.19 -12.47 18.84
CA THR A 215 3.02 -13.55 19.79
C THR A 215 3.39 -13.01 21.16
N SER A 216 2.43 -12.98 22.09
CA SER A 216 2.78 -12.74 23.49
C SER A 216 3.87 -13.75 23.87
N PRO A 217 4.95 -13.34 24.56
CA PRO A 217 5.86 -14.32 25.14
C PRO A 217 5.03 -15.29 26.00
N PRO A 218 5.37 -16.58 26.03
CA PRO A 218 4.68 -17.52 26.90
C PRO A 218 4.67 -16.94 28.31
N LYS A 219 3.49 -16.88 28.94
CA LYS A 219 3.41 -16.56 30.36
C LYS A 219 4.27 -17.61 31.07
N ILE A 220 5.41 -17.20 31.60
CA ILE A 220 6.16 -18.04 32.53
C ILE A 220 5.23 -18.17 33.74
N ALA A 221 4.69 -19.38 33.92
CA ALA A 221 3.90 -19.75 35.09
C ALA A 221 4.79 -19.86 36.32
#